data_AF-A0AAV9FJ62-F1
#
_entry.id   AF-A0AAV9FJ62-F1
#
_cell.length_a   1.000
_cell.length_b   1.000
_cell.length_c   1.000
_cell.angle_alpha   90.00
_cell.angle_beta   90.00
_cell.angle_gamma   90.00
#
_symmetry.space_group_name_H-M   'P 1'
#
loop_
_entity.id
_entity.type
_entity.pdbx_description
1 polymer ?
#
loop_
_entity_poly.entity_id
_entity_poly.type
_entity_poly.pdbx_seq_one_letter_code
_entity_poly.pdbx_strand_id
1 'polypeptide(L)'
;MVGVNNDPDKQEQRQKMTPTSAAEQEHRKNVLWELNTFVSGSPVATVNEKVTDTEWFFLLSMTQFFVNGEGLPGRAFFTGPLIWVFDRD
;
A
#
# COMPACT_ATOMS: atom_id res chain seq x y z
N MET A 1 10.01 -37.94 31.65
CA MET A 1 10.81 -36.81 32.16
C MET A 1 11.64 -36.31 30.98
N VAL A 2 11.35 -35.09 30.49
CA VAL A 2 12.23 -34.12 29.78
C VAL A 2 12.99 -34.62 28.52
N GLY A 3 12.96 -33.95 27.38
CA GLY A 3 12.48 -32.61 27.07
C GLY A 3 12.49 -32.36 25.56
N VAL A 4 11.52 -31.55 25.15
CA VAL A 4 11.41 -30.93 23.83
C VAL A 4 12.49 -29.86 23.73
N ASN A 5 13.44 -30.01 22.82
CA ASN A 5 14.33 -28.93 22.45
C ASN A 5 13.67 -28.17 21.29
N ASN A 6 13.06 -27.04 21.63
CA ASN A 6 12.66 -26.01 20.68
C ASN A 6 13.88 -25.10 20.45
N ASP A 7 14.42 -25.08 19.24
CA ASP A 7 15.40 -24.10 18.80
C ASP A 7 14.74 -22.69 18.69
N PRO A 8 15.25 -21.66 19.38
CA PRO A 8 14.62 -20.33 19.41
C PRO A 8 15.04 -19.35 18.28
N ASP A 9 15.86 -19.75 17.29
CA ASP A 9 16.50 -18.80 16.36
C ASP A 9 15.89 -18.70 14.95
N LYS A 10 14.57 -18.93 14.81
CA LYS A 10 13.82 -18.68 13.55
C LYS A 10 12.53 -17.88 13.76
N GLN A 11 12.56 -16.88 14.64
CA GLN A 11 11.41 -15.98 14.88
C GLN A 11 11.70 -14.50 14.63
N GLU A 12 12.82 -14.15 13.99
CA GLU A 12 13.08 -12.77 13.62
C GLU A 12 12.54 -12.49 12.20
N GLN A 13 11.59 -11.55 12.12
CA GLN A 13 10.89 -11.02 10.93
C GLN A 13 9.52 -11.58 10.53
N ARG A 14 8.76 -12.22 11.45
CA ARG A 14 7.31 -11.97 11.42
C ARG A 14 7.08 -10.62 12.08
N GLN A 15 7.08 -9.55 11.28
CA GLN A 15 6.56 -8.25 11.71
C GLN A 15 5.21 -8.51 12.40
N LYS A 16 5.16 -8.38 13.73
CA LYS A 16 3.91 -8.46 14.48
C LYS A 16 3.08 -7.28 13.99
N MET A 17 2.14 -7.57 13.10
CA MET A 17 1.22 -6.60 12.56
C MET A 17 0.47 -5.97 13.74
N THR A 18 0.66 -4.68 13.95
CA THR A 18 -0.06 -3.95 14.99
C THR A 18 -1.56 -4.05 14.70
N PRO A 19 -2.44 -4.02 15.72
CA PRO A 19 -3.88 -4.09 15.49
C PRO A 19 -4.37 -3.00 14.51
N THR A 20 -3.75 -1.82 14.54
CA THR A 20 -3.96 -0.75 13.56
C THR A 20 -3.61 -1.18 12.14
N SER A 21 -2.50 -1.88 11.94
CA SER A 21 -2.08 -2.38 10.62
C SER A 21 -2.97 -3.50 10.09
N ALA A 22 -3.56 -4.33 10.97
CA ALA A 22 -4.51 -5.37 10.56
C ALA A 22 -5.84 -4.79 10.08
N ALA A 23 -6.39 -3.81 10.82
CA ALA A 23 -7.62 -3.11 10.42
C ALA A 23 -7.43 -2.33 9.12
N GLU A 24 -6.28 -1.68 8.94
CA GLU A 24 -5.93 -1.01 7.69
C GLU A 24 -5.85 -2.00 6.53
N GLN A 25 -5.24 -3.17 6.75
CA GLN A 25 -5.13 -4.19 5.72
C GLN A 25 -6.48 -4.74 5.26
N GLU A 26 -7.42 -4.94 6.19
CA GLU A 26 -8.79 -5.33 5.87
C GLU A 26 -9.50 -4.24 5.07
N HIS A 27 -9.37 -2.97 5.48
CA HIS A 27 -9.94 -1.85 4.74
C HIS A 27 -9.42 -1.77 3.30
N ARG A 28 -8.09 -1.87 3.09
CA ARG A 28 -7.47 -1.86 1.76
C ARG A 28 -8.01 -2.99 0.87
N LYS A 29 -8.20 -4.18 1.44
CA LYS A 29 -8.78 -5.33 0.74
C LYS A 29 -10.24 -5.08 0.36
N ASN A 30 -11.05 -4.56 1.28
CA ASN A 30 -12.46 -4.28 1.00
C ASN A 30 -12.63 -3.28 -0.14
N VAL A 31 -11.84 -2.20 -0.14
CA VAL A 31 -11.85 -1.21 -1.23
C VAL A 31 -11.44 -1.83 -2.56
N LEU A 32 -10.37 -2.63 -2.58
CA LEU A 32 -9.92 -3.31 -3.80
C LEU A 32 -10.96 -4.30 -4.33
N TRP A 33 -11.62 -5.04 -3.43
CA TRP A 33 -12.70 -5.96 -3.79
C TRP A 33 -13.90 -5.23 -4.39
N GLU A 34 -14.30 -4.11 -3.79
CA GLU A 34 -15.41 -3.28 -4.29
C GLU A 34 -15.10 -2.72 -5.67
N LEU A 35 -13.91 -2.13 -5.86
CA LEU A 35 -13.49 -1.58 -7.15
C LEU A 35 -13.39 -2.65 -8.23
N ASN A 36 -12.81 -3.81 -7.92
CA ASN A 36 -12.70 -4.92 -8.88
C ASN A 36 -14.06 -5.46 -9.29
N THR A 37 -14.98 -5.57 -8.32
CA THR A 37 -16.36 -6.00 -8.57
C THR A 37 -17.10 -4.95 -9.41
N PHE A 38 -16.91 -3.66 -9.12
CA PHE A 38 -17.51 -2.56 -9.86
C PHE A 38 -17.04 -2.52 -11.32
N VAL A 39 -15.73 -2.64 -11.56
CA VAL A 39 -15.15 -2.60 -12.92
C VAL A 39 -15.45 -3.87 -13.70
N SER A 40 -15.37 -5.04 -13.07
CA SER A 40 -15.53 -6.33 -13.75
C SER A 40 -16.98 -6.81 -13.85
N GLY A 41 -17.90 -6.18 -13.12
CA GLY A 41 -19.31 -6.60 -13.01
C GLY A 41 -19.51 -7.94 -12.26
N SER A 42 -18.46 -8.49 -11.67
CA SER A 42 -18.46 -9.78 -10.97
C SER A 42 -17.31 -9.82 -9.95
N PRO A 43 -17.48 -10.48 -8.79
CA PRO A 43 -16.42 -10.57 -7.79
C PRO A 43 -15.23 -11.37 -8.30
N VAL A 44 -14.06 -10.73 -8.31
CA VAL A 44 -12.78 -11.35 -8.71
C VAL A 44 -12.15 -12.01 -7.48
N ALA A 45 -11.81 -13.30 -7.58
CA ALA A 45 -11.38 -14.13 -6.43
C ALA A 45 -9.96 -13.83 -5.88
N THR A 46 -9.32 -12.74 -6.29
CA THR A 46 -7.89 -12.48 -6.08
C THR A 46 -7.56 -11.65 -4.83
N VAL A 47 -8.54 -11.21 -4.03
CA VAL A 47 -8.31 -10.22 -2.94
C VAL A 47 -7.85 -10.86 -1.61
N ASN A 48 -7.26 -12.04 -1.63
CA ASN A 48 -6.77 -12.67 -0.40
C ASN A 48 -5.35 -12.20 -0.02
N GLU A 49 -4.60 -11.64 -0.98
CA GLU A 49 -3.22 -11.19 -0.81
C GLU A 49 -3.09 -9.86 -0.05
N LYS A 50 -1.92 -9.61 0.54
CA LYS A 50 -1.61 -8.36 1.24
C LYS A 50 -1.50 -7.23 0.21
N VAL A 51 -2.35 -6.20 0.34
CA VAL A 51 -2.22 -4.94 -0.39
C VAL A 51 -1.08 -4.11 0.20
N THR A 52 0.02 -3.98 -0.54
CA THR A 52 1.21 -3.24 -0.12
C THR A 52 0.96 -1.72 -0.09
N ASP A 53 1.82 -0.99 0.61
CA ASP A 53 1.72 0.48 0.69
C ASP A 53 1.86 1.13 -0.69
N THR A 54 2.71 0.58 -1.56
CA THR A 54 2.91 1.08 -2.92
C THR A 54 1.69 0.85 -3.81
N GLU A 55 1.07 -0.33 -3.74
CA GLU A 55 -0.17 -0.60 -4.48
C GLU A 55 -1.32 0.28 -4.00
N TRP A 56 -1.43 0.45 -2.68
CA TRP A 56 -2.42 1.34 -2.09
C TRP A 56 -2.20 2.80 -2.49
N PHE A 57 -0.95 3.26 -2.48
CA PHE A 57 -0.56 4.59 -2.96
C PHE A 57 -0.91 4.78 -4.44
N PHE A 58 -0.63 3.78 -5.28
CA PHE A 58 -0.97 3.83 -6.70
C PHE A 58 -2.48 3.97 -6.91
N LEU A 59 -3.29 3.16 -6.21
CA LEU A 59 -4.75 3.27 -6.28
C LEU A 59 -5.26 4.64 -5.82
N LEU A 60 -4.80 5.15 -4.68
CA LEU A 60 -5.16 6.48 -4.20
C LEU A 60 -4.70 7.59 -5.14
N SER A 61 -3.60 7.41 -5.85
CA SER A 61 -3.11 8.41 -6.81
C SER A 61 -4.06 8.62 -7.99
N MET A 62 -4.88 7.63 -8.34
CA MET A 62 -5.85 7.74 -9.45
C MET A 62 -6.97 8.75 -9.18
N THR A 63 -7.22 9.10 -7.91
CA THR A 63 -8.23 10.07 -7.52
C THR A 63 -7.66 11.44 -7.17
N GLN A 64 -6.33 11.60 -7.27
CA GLN A 64 -5.66 12.87 -7.01
C GLN A 64 -5.63 13.74 -8.26
N PHE A 65 -5.85 15.03 -8.06
CA PHE A 65 -5.75 16.07 -9.09
C PHE A 65 -4.93 17.23 -8.52
N PHE A 66 -4.20 17.93 -9.39
CA PHE A 66 -3.27 18.98 -8.98
C PHE A 66 -3.63 20.29 -9.69
N VAL A 67 -3.86 21.34 -8.90
CA VAL A 67 -3.99 22.71 -9.44
C VAL A 67 -2.64 23.16 -9.98
N ASN A 68 -2.67 23.94 -11.05
CA ASN A 68 -1.44 24.44 -11.68
C ASN A 68 -0.61 25.25 -10.67
N GLY A 69 0.68 24.91 -10.53
CA GLY A 69 1.58 25.55 -9.55
C GLY A 69 1.49 25.01 -8.11
N GLU A 70 0.59 24.07 -7.82
CA GLU A 70 0.46 23.43 -6.49
C GLU A 70 0.93 21.97 -6.49
N GLY A 71 1.42 21.51 -5.33
CA GLY A 71 1.99 20.17 -5.20
C GLY A 71 3.22 19.93 -6.09
N LEU A 72 3.73 18.70 -6.07
CA LEU A 72 4.92 18.34 -6.84
C LEU A 72 4.62 18.27 -8.36
N PRO A 73 3.56 17.57 -8.81
CA PRO A 73 3.22 17.52 -10.23
C PRO A 73 2.78 18.86 -10.81
N GLY A 74 1.97 19.65 -10.07
CA GLY A 74 1.48 20.94 -10.56
C GLY A 74 2.59 21.99 -10.66
N ARG A 75 3.58 21.99 -9.77
CA ARG A 75 4.77 22.85 -9.88
C ARG A 75 5.70 22.44 -11.02
N ALA A 76 5.92 21.13 -11.20
CA ALA A 76 6.72 20.62 -12.31
C ALA A 76 6.12 21.06 -13.65
N PHE A 77 4.81 20.93 -13.79
CA PHE A 77 4.08 21.37 -14.98
C PHE A 77 4.13 22.90 -15.18
N PHE A 78 3.94 23.68 -14.11
CA PHE A 78 3.87 25.14 -14.20
C PHE A 78 5.21 25.80 -14.55
N THR A 79 6.28 25.36 -13.89
CA THR A 79 7.55 26.10 -13.90
C THR A 79 8.36 25.86 -15.16
N GLY A 80 8.26 24.67 -15.78
CA GLY A 80 8.98 24.30 -17.01
C GLY A 80 10.24 23.44 -16.81
N PRO A 81 11.05 23.61 -15.75
CA PRO A 81 12.16 22.71 -15.43
C PRO A 81 11.76 21.33 -14.91
N LEU A 82 12.62 20.34 -15.16
CA LEU A 82 12.56 18.99 -14.57
C LEU A 82 12.79 19.03 -13.06
N ILE A 83 11.94 18.32 -12.30
CA ILE A 83 12.12 18.12 -10.85
C ILE A 83 12.60 16.69 -10.61
N TRP A 84 13.79 16.53 -10.00
CA TRP A 84 14.33 15.24 -9.54
C TRP A 84 14.33 15.20 -8.02
N VAL A 85 13.58 14.26 -7.45
CA VAL A 85 13.54 14.03 -6.00
C VAL A 85 14.34 12.77 -5.70
N PHE A 86 15.29 12.88 -4.79
CA PHE A 86 16.09 11.78 -4.27
C PHE A 86 16.07 11.87 -2.75
N ASP A 87 16.39 10.76 -2.09
CA ASP A 87 16.41 10.70 -0.64
C ASP A 87 17.51 11.60 -0.07
N ARG A 88 17.33 12.07 1.16
CA ARG A 88 18.39 12.79 1.86
C ARG A 88 19.09 11.78 2.76
N ASP A 89 20.40 11.62 2.57
CA ASP A 89 21.26 10.71 3.34
C ASP A 89 21.00 10.78 4.86
#